data_AF-A0A1K0G315-F1
#
_entry.id   AF-A0A1K0G315-F1
#
_cell.length_a   1.000
_cell.length_b   1.000
_cell.length_c   1.000
_cell.angle_alpha   90.00
_cell.angle_beta   90.00
_cell.angle_gamma   90.00
#
_symmetry.space_group_name_H-M   'P 1'
#
loop_
_entity.id
_entity.type
_entity.pdbx_description
1 polymer ?
#
loop_
_entity_poly.entity_id
_entity_poly.type
_entity_poly.pdbx_seq_one_letter_code
_entity_poly.pdbx_strand_id
1 'polypeptide(L)'
;MMGVQGVLSRISELQAQLGVAPTTTGTAAASGASFAGALASATGTTTTTAASGVTGQAVVDAAKKYLGTPYVFGSTNPDKGLDCSALVQRAYKDLGIELPRTSGQQAKVGTKVDSLAQAKPGDILAFNSPVDHVAIYLGDNKMIAAPKPGDQVKIQSVYEKPTHIRRVLGTADANAASAATGAAAIRPASLQNSSSLSGVPYADMFIRAGAKYGVSPKLLAAVAKVESGYNPKAVSPAGAQGLMQLMPGTARGLGVKNSFDPEQAINGAAKLLRNNLKEFKSVELALAAYNAGGGSVHKYGGIPPFAETQKYVPKVQKALAALG
;
A
#
# COMPACT_ATOMS: atom_id res chain seq x y z
N MET A 1 51.57 -45.10 19.63
CA MET A 1 50.83 -43.82 19.62
C MET A 1 50.04 -43.74 18.32
N MET A 2 48.76 -44.10 18.32
CA MET A 2 47.88 -43.71 17.20
C MET A 2 47.62 -42.21 17.35
N GLY A 3 48.20 -41.42 16.45
CA GLY A 3 47.98 -39.98 16.40
C GLY A 3 46.53 -39.66 16.02
N VAL A 4 46.11 -38.45 16.36
CA VAL A 4 44.75 -37.90 16.18
C VAL A 4 44.21 -38.13 14.75
N GLN A 5 45.08 -38.16 13.73
CA GLN A 5 44.74 -38.53 12.35
C GLN A 5 44.10 -39.92 12.20
N GLY A 6 44.57 -40.94 12.93
CA GLY A 6 44.04 -42.30 12.82
C GLY A 6 42.62 -42.47 13.40
N VAL A 7 42.29 -41.67 14.42
CA VAL A 7 40.95 -41.64 15.03
C VAL A 7 39.94 -40.98 14.07
N LEU A 8 40.36 -39.91 13.38
CA LEU A 8 39.50 -39.21 12.41
C LEU A 8 39.20 -40.06 11.18
N SER A 9 40.17 -40.79 10.64
CA SER A 9 39.95 -41.72 9.52
C SER A 9 38.96 -42.83 9.88
N ARG A 10 38.99 -43.32 11.12
CA ARG A 10 38.07 -44.37 11.57
C ARG A 10 36.63 -43.88 11.75
N ILE A 11 36.45 -42.62 12.15
CA ILE A 11 35.13 -41.98 12.23
C ILE A 11 34.51 -41.83 10.84
N SER A 12 35.29 -41.44 9.83
CA SER A 12 34.81 -41.30 8.46
C SER A 12 34.43 -42.63 7.80
N GLU A 13 35.18 -43.71 8.06
CA GLU A 13 34.83 -45.06 7.58
C GLU A 13 33.53 -45.58 8.21
N LEU A 14 33.33 -45.34 9.51
CA LEU A 14 32.10 -45.74 10.22
C LEU A 14 30.87 -44.96 9.74
N GLN A 15 31.03 -43.68 9.38
CA GLN A 15 29.94 -42.87 8.82
C GLN A 15 29.50 -43.34 7.42
N ALA A 16 30.43 -43.84 6.61
CA ALA A 16 30.14 -44.41 5.29
C ALA A 16 29.40 -45.76 5.37
N GLN A 17 29.72 -46.60 6.36
CA GLN A 17 29.01 -47.87 6.59
C GLN A 17 27.60 -47.69 7.18
N LEU A 18 27.34 -46.56 7.85
CA LEU A 18 26.04 -46.25 8.49
C LEU A 18 25.11 -45.41 7.62
N GLY A 19 25.50 -45.05 6.39
CA GLY A 19 24.67 -44.27 5.47
C GLY A 19 24.36 -42.84 5.94
N VAL A 20 25.12 -42.29 6.88
CA VAL A 20 24.94 -40.92 7.37
C VAL A 20 25.92 -40.01 6.62
N ALA A 21 25.43 -39.33 5.60
CA ALA A 21 26.22 -38.35 4.85
C ALA A 21 26.56 -37.13 5.72
N PRO A 22 27.78 -36.55 5.61
CA PRO A 22 28.08 -35.27 6.25
C PRO A 22 27.26 -34.17 5.57
N THR A 23 26.38 -33.53 6.33
CA THR A 23 25.68 -32.32 5.89
C THR A 23 26.67 -31.18 5.85
N THR A 24 27.23 -30.92 4.68
CA THR A 24 27.86 -29.63 4.38
C THR A 24 26.81 -28.55 4.59
N THR A 25 27.00 -27.74 5.63
CA THR A 25 26.21 -26.52 5.83
C THR A 25 26.67 -25.51 4.78
N GLY A 26 26.15 -25.66 3.57
CA GLY A 26 26.21 -24.66 2.52
C GLY A 26 25.04 -23.71 2.69
N THR A 27 25.33 -22.45 2.98
CA THR A 27 24.38 -21.34 3.07
C THR A 27 23.83 -21.00 1.68
N ALA A 28 22.96 -21.86 1.14
CA ALA A 28 22.08 -21.48 0.05
C ALA A 28 20.76 -21.02 0.68
N ALA A 29 20.51 -19.71 0.63
CA ALA A 29 19.22 -19.14 1.02
C ALA A 29 18.13 -19.76 0.12
N ALA A 30 17.46 -20.78 0.63
CA ALA A 30 16.25 -21.31 0.04
C ALA A 30 15.23 -20.17 0.01
N SER A 31 14.94 -19.65 -1.18
CA SER A 31 13.93 -18.63 -1.39
C SER A 31 12.59 -19.15 -0.85
N GLY A 32 11.80 -18.28 -0.22
CA GLY A 32 10.58 -18.67 0.51
C GLY A 32 9.55 -19.48 -0.30
N ALA A 33 9.66 -19.51 -1.62
CA ALA A 33 8.87 -20.37 -2.51
C ALA A 33 9.17 -21.88 -2.33
N SER A 34 10.41 -22.25 -2.05
CA SER A 34 10.82 -23.66 -1.91
C SER A 34 10.38 -24.27 -0.58
N PHE A 35 10.29 -23.46 0.48
CA PHE A 35 9.72 -23.87 1.76
C PHE A 35 8.18 -23.99 1.71
N ALA A 36 7.50 -23.04 1.06
CA ALA A 36 6.06 -23.09 0.87
C ALA A 36 5.63 -24.32 0.03
N GLY A 37 6.42 -24.68 -0.99
CA GLY A 37 6.21 -25.89 -1.77
C GLY A 37 6.35 -27.17 -0.94
N ALA A 38 7.39 -27.27 -0.11
CA ALA A 38 7.62 -28.43 0.76
C ALA A 38 6.52 -28.60 1.82
N LEU A 39 6.01 -27.50 2.36
CA LEU A 39 4.93 -27.52 3.36
C LEU A 39 3.58 -27.93 2.75
N ALA A 40 3.26 -27.45 1.54
CA ALA A 40 2.03 -27.83 0.83
C ALA A 40 2.03 -29.32 0.43
N SER A 41 3.19 -29.87 0.09
CA SER A 41 3.34 -31.31 -0.18
C SER A 41 3.21 -32.17 1.09
N ALA A 42 3.55 -31.64 2.26
CA ALA A 42 3.45 -32.36 3.53
C ALA A 42 2.03 -32.35 4.14
N THR A 43 1.19 -31.36 3.83
CA THR A 43 -0.18 -31.24 4.39
C THR A 43 -1.30 -31.78 3.49
N GLY A 44 -0.96 -32.43 2.38
CA GLY A 44 -1.93 -33.17 1.54
C GLY A 44 -3.10 -32.34 1.02
N THR A 45 -2.94 -31.02 0.91
CA THR A 45 -4.03 -30.09 0.59
C THR A 45 -3.94 -29.69 -0.88
N THR A 46 -4.52 -30.51 -1.75
CA THR A 46 -4.84 -30.12 -3.12
C THR A 46 -6.04 -29.18 -3.09
N THR A 47 -5.78 -27.87 -3.07
CA THR A 47 -6.83 -26.84 -3.15
C THR A 47 -6.64 -25.99 -4.40
N THR A 48 -7.65 -26.03 -5.26
CA THR A 48 -7.79 -25.29 -6.52
C THR A 48 -7.63 -23.78 -6.32
N THR A 49 -6.69 -23.19 -7.04
CA THR A 49 -6.21 -21.80 -6.94
C THR A 49 -7.27 -20.74 -7.29
N ALA A 50 -7.81 -20.06 -6.28
CA ALA A 50 -8.32 -18.69 -6.42
C ALA A 50 -7.19 -17.72 -6.05
N ALA A 51 -6.91 -16.71 -6.90
CA ALA A 51 -5.77 -15.81 -6.84
C ALA A 51 -5.70 -14.95 -5.54
N SER A 52 -5.29 -15.56 -4.44
CA SER A 52 -4.98 -14.89 -3.18
C SER A 52 -3.59 -14.27 -3.29
N GLY A 53 -3.51 -12.96 -3.56
CA GLY A 53 -2.24 -12.21 -3.56
C GLY A 53 -2.14 -11.08 -4.59
N VAL A 54 -3.05 -11.01 -5.57
CA VAL A 54 -3.04 -9.96 -6.60
C VAL A 54 -3.65 -8.67 -6.03
N THR A 55 -2.89 -7.57 -6.04
CA THR A 55 -3.34 -6.26 -5.54
C THR A 55 -3.89 -5.38 -6.66
N GLY A 56 -4.70 -4.38 -6.30
CA GLY A 56 -5.19 -3.38 -7.25
C GLY A 56 -4.07 -2.57 -7.91
N GLN A 57 -2.95 -2.37 -7.20
CA GLN A 57 -1.76 -1.75 -7.77
C GLN A 57 -1.10 -2.64 -8.83
N ALA A 58 -1.07 -3.96 -8.64
CA ALA A 58 -0.58 -4.90 -9.65
C ALA A 58 -1.40 -4.83 -10.94
N VAL A 59 -2.73 -4.65 -10.83
CA VAL A 59 -3.62 -4.44 -12.00
C VAL A 59 -3.25 -3.15 -12.74
N VAL A 60 -3.02 -2.06 -12.00
CA VAL A 60 -2.58 -0.80 -12.58
C VAL A 60 -1.23 -0.94 -13.29
N ASP A 61 -0.28 -1.61 -12.67
CA ASP A 61 1.06 -1.78 -13.25
C ASP A 61 1.05 -2.74 -14.44
N ALA A 62 0.19 -3.77 -14.44
CA ALA A 62 -0.08 -4.58 -15.61
C ALA A 62 -0.71 -3.76 -16.75
N ALA A 63 -1.70 -2.92 -16.45
CA ALA A 63 -2.34 -2.07 -17.44
C ALA A 63 -1.37 -1.05 -18.07
N LYS A 64 -0.44 -0.49 -17.28
CA LYS A 64 0.57 0.46 -17.76
C LYS A 64 1.51 -0.12 -18.83
N LYS A 65 1.69 -1.44 -18.88
CA LYS A 65 2.49 -2.10 -19.93
C LYS A 65 1.93 -1.87 -21.34
N TYR A 66 0.64 -1.57 -21.43
CA TYR A 66 -0.05 -1.33 -22.69
C TYR A 66 -0.16 0.16 -23.05
N LEU A 67 0.50 1.05 -22.29
CA LEU A 67 0.53 2.48 -22.63
C LEU A 67 1.08 2.69 -24.03
N GLY A 68 0.34 3.48 -24.84
CA GLY A 68 0.68 3.75 -26.23
C GLY A 68 0.19 2.72 -27.24
N THR A 69 -0.37 1.59 -26.81
CA THR A 69 -1.01 0.63 -27.73
C THR A 69 -2.18 1.31 -28.46
N PRO A 70 -2.24 1.27 -29.81
CA PRO A 70 -3.32 1.87 -30.56
C PRO A 70 -4.68 1.28 -30.20
N TYR A 71 -5.74 2.10 -30.24
CA TYR A 71 -7.09 1.58 -30.12
C TYR A 71 -7.53 0.91 -31.41
N VAL A 72 -7.99 -0.33 -31.31
CA VAL A 72 -8.64 -1.05 -32.42
C VAL A 72 -9.91 -1.73 -31.90
N PHE A 73 -11.06 -1.30 -32.43
CA PHE A 73 -12.36 -1.82 -32.02
C PHE A 73 -12.44 -3.34 -32.23
N GLY A 74 -12.81 -4.09 -31.18
CA GLY A 74 -12.92 -5.54 -31.23
C GLY A 74 -11.60 -6.30 -31.13
N SER A 75 -10.45 -5.65 -31.17
CA SER A 75 -9.15 -6.32 -31.09
C SER A 75 -8.80 -6.73 -29.66
N THR A 76 -8.24 -7.94 -29.52
CA THR A 76 -7.67 -8.50 -28.28
C THR A 76 -6.15 -8.63 -28.33
N ASN A 77 -5.52 -8.24 -29.44
CA ASN A 77 -4.10 -8.44 -29.68
C ASN A 77 -3.31 -7.16 -29.40
N PRO A 78 -2.47 -7.10 -28.34
CA PRO A 78 -1.70 -5.91 -27.99
C PRO A 78 -0.74 -5.42 -29.09
N ASP A 79 -0.28 -6.31 -29.97
CA ASP A 79 0.61 -5.95 -31.09
C ASP A 79 -0.15 -5.29 -32.24
N LYS A 80 -1.46 -5.54 -32.35
CA LYS A 80 -2.34 -4.95 -33.38
C LYS A 80 -3.20 -3.81 -32.85
N GLY A 81 -3.26 -3.63 -31.53
CA GLY A 81 -4.09 -2.64 -30.85
C GLY A 81 -5.15 -3.27 -29.94
N LEU A 82 -5.64 -2.51 -28.97
CA LEU A 82 -6.59 -2.98 -27.96
C LEU A 82 -7.83 -2.09 -27.92
N ASP A 83 -9.02 -2.68 -27.82
CA ASP A 83 -10.20 -1.92 -27.39
C ASP A 83 -10.27 -1.76 -25.86
N CYS A 84 -11.23 -0.97 -25.39
CA CYS A 84 -11.41 -0.65 -23.97
C CYS A 84 -11.52 -1.92 -23.11
N SER A 85 -12.40 -2.84 -23.48
CA SER A 85 -12.61 -4.09 -22.75
C SER A 85 -11.45 -5.08 -22.89
N ALA A 86 -10.72 -5.08 -24.00
CA ALA A 86 -9.53 -5.90 -24.21
C ALA A 86 -8.35 -5.43 -23.34
N LEU A 87 -8.17 -4.11 -23.17
CA LEU A 87 -7.19 -3.56 -22.23
C LEU A 87 -7.47 -4.03 -20.80
N VAL A 88 -8.72 -3.88 -20.34
CA VAL A 88 -9.11 -4.30 -18.99
C VAL A 88 -8.94 -5.81 -18.84
N GLN A 89 -9.42 -6.59 -19.80
CA GLN A 89 -9.28 -8.04 -19.79
C GLN A 89 -7.82 -8.48 -19.74
N ARG A 90 -6.94 -7.84 -20.53
CA ARG A 90 -5.53 -8.20 -20.59
C ARG A 90 -4.77 -7.85 -19.32
N ALA A 91 -5.01 -6.68 -18.75
CA ALA A 91 -4.38 -6.27 -17.49
C ALA A 91 -4.70 -7.23 -16.33
N TYR A 92 -5.93 -7.75 -16.29
CA TYR A 92 -6.32 -8.77 -15.32
C TYR A 92 -5.80 -10.18 -15.69
N LYS A 93 -5.79 -10.53 -16.97
CA LYS A 93 -5.27 -11.83 -17.46
C LYS A 93 -3.78 -12.00 -17.20
N ASP A 94 -2.99 -10.93 -17.32
CA ASP A 94 -1.56 -10.92 -16.99
C ASP A 94 -1.29 -11.28 -15.52
N LEU A 95 -2.32 -11.19 -14.67
CA LEU A 95 -2.30 -11.53 -13.25
C LEU A 95 -3.05 -12.84 -12.96
N GLY A 96 -3.39 -13.61 -13.99
CA GLY A 96 -4.12 -14.88 -13.87
C GLY A 96 -5.60 -14.73 -13.58
N ILE A 97 -6.19 -13.55 -13.78
CA ILE A 97 -7.61 -13.29 -13.52
C ILE A 97 -8.36 -13.17 -14.84
N GLU A 98 -9.32 -14.07 -15.06
CA GLU A 98 -10.12 -14.06 -16.27
C GLU A 98 -11.31 -13.10 -16.15
N LEU A 99 -11.45 -12.24 -17.15
CA LEU A 99 -12.58 -11.33 -17.28
C LEU A 99 -13.35 -11.61 -18.58
N PRO A 100 -14.67 -11.39 -18.60
CA PRO A 100 -15.47 -11.51 -19.80
C PRO A 100 -15.00 -10.50 -20.85
N ARG A 101 -15.25 -10.81 -22.12
CA ARG A 101 -14.69 -10.05 -23.26
C ARG A 101 -15.28 -8.65 -23.42
N THR A 102 -16.54 -8.44 -23.06
CA THR A 102 -17.28 -7.22 -23.41
C THR A 102 -17.40 -6.25 -22.23
N SER A 103 -17.37 -4.95 -22.53
CA SER A 103 -17.54 -3.86 -21.53
C SER A 103 -18.80 -4.03 -20.67
N GLY A 104 -19.92 -4.39 -21.29
CA GLY A 104 -21.19 -4.61 -20.57
C GLY A 104 -21.19 -5.82 -19.63
N GLN A 105 -20.42 -6.87 -19.95
CA GLN A 105 -20.24 -8.01 -19.03
C GLN A 105 -19.24 -7.66 -17.93
N GLN A 106 -18.15 -6.95 -18.24
CA GLN A 106 -17.17 -6.48 -17.26
C GLN A 106 -17.79 -5.52 -16.25
N ALA A 107 -18.77 -4.70 -16.66
CA ALA A 107 -19.54 -3.84 -15.77
C ALA A 107 -20.47 -4.60 -14.81
N LYS A 108 -20.48 -5.95 -14.83
CA LYS A 108 -21.25 -6.80 -13.92
C LYS A 108 -20.38 -7.73 -13.07
N VAL A 109 -19.08 -7.78 -13.31
CA VAL A 109 -18.17 -8.65 -12.54
C VAL A 109 -17.84 -8.06 -11.17
N GLY A 110 -17.43 -8.90 -10.23
CA GLY A 110 -16.94 -8.48 -8.93
C GLY A 110 -18.00 -7.79 -8.05
N THR A 111 -17.54 -7.05 -7.04
CA THR A 111 -18.40 -6.32 -6.11
C THR A 111 -18.67 -4.90 -6.60
N LYS A 112 -19.90 -4.41 -6.36
CA LYS A 112 -20.27 -3.02 -6.66
C LYS A 112 -19.54 -2.08 -5.72
N VAL A 113 -19.03 -0.98 -6.26
CA VAL A 113 -18.49 0.15 -5.50
C VAL A 113 -19.41 1.36 -5.75
N ASP A 114 -19.87 2.01 -4.69
CA ASP A 114 -20.99 2.96 -4.80
C ASP A 114 -20.59 4.33 -5.35
N SER A 115 -19.31 4.69 -5.27
CA SER A 115 -18.81 5.98 -5.76
C SER A 115 -17.33 5.95 -6.10
N LEU A 116 -16.90 6.93 -6.90
CA LEU A 116 -15.48 7.11 -7.23
C LEU A 116 -14.61 7.39 -5.98
N ALA A 117 -15.21 7.93 -4.91
CA ALA A 117 -14.54 8.13 -3.64
C ALA A 117 -14.19 6.79 -2.94
N GLN A 118 -14.99 5.75 -3.15
CA GLN A 118 -14.72 4.40 -2.63
C GLN A 118 -13.90 3.54 -3.62
N ALA A 119 -13.67 4.04 -4.83
CA ALA A 119 -12.89 3.33 -5.83
C ALA A 119 -11.43 3.25 -5.39
N LYS A 120 -10.85 2.06 -5.56
CA LYS A 120 -9.45 1.75 -5.29
C LYS A 120 -8.73 1.54 -6.63
N PRO A 121 -7.41 1.77 -6.70
CA PRO A 121 -6.62 1.42 -7.87
C PRO A 121 -6.91 -0.03 -8.30
N GLY A 122 -7.08 -0.26 -9.60
CA GLY A 122 -7.48 -1.56 -10.15
C GLY A 122 -8.98 -1.72 -10.37
N ASP A 123 -9.84 -0.98 -9.66
CA ASP A 123 -11.29 -1.06 -9.89
C ASP A 123 -11.64 -0.69 -11.35
N ILE A 124 -12.62 -1.40 -11.92
CA ILE A 124 -13.13 -1.14 -13.27
C ILE A 124 -14.13 0.01 -13.18
N LEU A 125 -13.89 1.05 -13.96
CA LEU A 125 -14.84 2.13 -14.21
C LEU A 125 -15.59 1.81 -15.51
N ALA A 126 -16.91 1.77 -15.47
CA ALA A 126 -17.76 1.60 -16.64
C ALA A 126 -18.61 2.85 -16.86
N PHE A 127 -18.76 3.25 -18.11
CA PHE A 127 -19.41 4.49 -18.53
C PHE A 127 -20.60 4.20 -19.44
N ASN A 128 -21.53 5.15 -19.50
CA ASN A 128 -22.78 5.11 -20.25
C ASN A 128 -23.75 3.97 -19.84
N SER A 129 -24.96 4.03 -20.40
CA SER A 129 -26.01 3.03 -20.25
C SER A 129 -26.80 2.95 -21.56
N PRO A 130 -26.63 1.89 -22.38
CA PRO A 130 -25.81 0.70 -22.15
C PRO A 130 -24.30 0.99 -22.06
N VAL A 131 -23.56 0.13 -21.37
CA VAL A 131 -22.11 0.31 -21.19
C VAL A 131 -21.37 0.03 -22.49
N ASP A 132 -20.71 1.05 -23.03
CA ASP A 132 -19.86 1.00 -24.23
C ASP A 132 -18.36 1.18 -23.90
N HIS A 133 -18.05 1.88 -22.81
CA HIS A 133 -16.68 2.19 -22.40
C HIS A 133 -16.34 1.71 -21.00
N VAL A 134 -15.13 1.18 -20.84
CA VAL A 134 -14.56 0.72 -19.57
C VAL A 134 -13.10 1.14 -19.45
N ALA A 135 -12.66 1.38 -18.22
CA ALA A 135 -11.31 1.79 -17.87
C ALA A 135 -10.87 1.18 -16.52
N ILE A 136 -9.57 1.22 -16.24
CA ILE A 136 -9.03 0.84 -14.92
C ILE A 136 -8.73 2.11 -14.12
N TYR A 137 -9.24 2.19 -12.91
CA TYR A 137 -8.98 3.31 -12.01
C TYR A 137 -7.54 3.26 -11.47
N LEU A 138 -6.85 4.41 -11.44
CA LEU A 138 -5.50 4.55 -10.91
C LEU A 138 -5.45 5.18 -9.51
N GLY A 139 -6.56 5.76 -9.04
CA GLY A 139 -6.55 6.71 -7.93
C GLY A 139 -6.42 8.16 -8.42
N ASP A 140 -6.56 9.11 -7.48
CA ASP A 140 -6.36 10.54 -7.71
C ASP A 140 -7.12 11.11 -8.93
N ASN A 141 -8.36 10.63 -9.17
CA ASN A 141 -9.21 10.98 -10.31
C ASN A 141 -8.57 10.68 -11.68
N LYS A 142 -7.70 9.67 -11.76
CA LYS A 142 -7.07 9.21 -13.00
C LYS A 142 -7.50 7.80 -13.35
N MET A 143 -7.51 7.51 -14.64
CA MET A 143 -7.78 6.19 -15.19
C MET A 143 -6.87 5.90 -16.37
N ILE A 144 -6.61 4.63 -16.61
CA ILE A 144 -5.99 4.14 -17.83
C ILE A 144 -7.09 3.51 -18.70
N ALA A 145 -7.19 3.98 -19.94
CA ALA A 145 -8.24 3.56 -20.84
C ALA A 145 -7.70 3.49 -22.27
N ALA A 146 -8.31 2.63 -23.09
CA ALA A 146 -8.26 2.71 -24.55
C ALA A 146 -9.55 3.42 -25.00
N PRO A 147 -9.53 4.74 -25.27
CA PRO A 147 -10.75 5.53 -25.30
C PRO A 147 -11.59 5.35 -26.57
N LYS A 148 -10.97 5.44 -27.76
CA LYS A 148 -11.70 5.43 -29.04
C LYS A 148 -10.78 5.20 -30.25
N PRO A 149 -11.32 4.84 -31.43
CA PRO A 149 -10.56 4.77 -32.68
C PRO A 149 -9.78 6.05 -32.96
N GLY A 150 -8.55 5.90 -33.46
CA GLY A 150 -7.64 7.02 -33.72
C GLY A 150 -6.91 7.55 -32.48
N ASP A 151 -7.12 6.93 -31.32
CA ASP A 151 -6.40 7.22 -30.07
C ASP A 151 -5.61 5.98 -29.62
N GLN A 152 -4.91 6.10 -28.50
CA GLN A 152 -4.11 5.02 -27.91
C GLN A 152 -4.42 4.86 -26.43
N VAL A 153 -4.01 3.72 -25.87
CA VAL A 153 -4.07 3.48 -24.42
C VAL A 153 -3.27 4.58 -23.73
N LYS A 154 -3.94 5.33 -22.84
CA LYS A 154 -3.33 6.45 -22.13
C LYS A 154 -3.89 6.61 -20.73
N ILE A 155 -3.09 7.25 -19.88
CA ILE A 155 -3.56 7.75 -18.60
C ILE A 155 -4.23 9.10 -18.84
N GLN A 156 -5.46 9.23 -18.37
CA GLN A 156 -6.23 10.46 -18.46
C GLN A 156 -7.02 10.68 -17.17
N SER A 157 -7.52 11.89 -17.00
CA SER A 157 -8.46 12.17 -15.91
C SER A 157 -9.77 11.42 -16.13
N VAL A 158 -10.41 11.00 -15.04
CA VAL A 158 -11.82 10.56 -15.09
C VAL A 158 -12.64 11.80 -15.44
N TYR A 159 -13.05 11.88 -16.71
CA TYR A 159 -13.65 13.08 -17.31
C TYR A 159 -15.16 13.17 -17.12
N GLU A 160 -15.81 12.04 -16.85
CA GLU A 160 -17.24 11.94 -16.58
C GLU A 160 -17.51 10.94 -15.45
N LYS A 161 -18.71 10.98 -14.87
CA LYS A 161 -19.07 10.09 -13.75
C LYS A 161 -19.31 8.67 -14.29
N PRO A 162 -18.60 7.64 -13.79
CA PRO A 162 -18.88 6.25 -14.15
C PRO A 162 -20.31 5.86 -13.77
N THR A 163 -21.00 5.12 -14.64
CA THR A 163 -22.32 4.55 -14.36
C THR A 163 -22.22 3.34 -13.43
N HIS A 164 -21.13 2.58 -13.52
CA HIS A 164 -20.83 1.47 -12.63
C HIS A 164 -19.35 1.46 -12.25
N ILE A 165 -19.06 1.06 -11.01
CA ILE A 165 -17.70 0.80 -10.55
C ILE A 165 -17.67 -0.62 -9.99
N ARG A 166 -16.72 -1.42 -10.46
CA ARG A 166 -16.60 -2.84 -10.11
C ARG A 166 -15.24 -3.17 -9.55
N ARG A 167 -15.23 -3.79 -8.38
CA ARG A 167 -14.04 -4.34 -7.75
C ARG A 167 -13.98 -5.84 -8.02
N VAL A 168 -13.10 -6.23 -8.94
CA VAL A 168 -12.91 -7.62 -9.36
C VAL A 168 -12.08 -8.40 -8.35
N LEU A 169 -11.07 -7.74 -7.79
CA LEU A 169 -10.27 -8.33 -6.72
C LEU A 169 -11.15 -8.41 -5.48
N GLY A 170 -11.67 -9.62 -5.21
CA GLY A 170 -12.21 -9.97 -3.89
C GLY A 170 -11.19 -9.53 -2.85
N THR A 171 -11.64 -8.89 -1.77
CA THR A 171 -10.76 -8.21 -0.81
C THR A 171 -9.58 -9.10 -0.43
N ALA A 172 -8.42 -8.86 -1.04
CA ALA A 172 -7.15 -9.34 -0.54
C ALA A 172 -6.94 -8.83 0.90
N ASP A 173 -7.68 -7.79 1.31
CA ASP A 173 -7.85 -7.35 2.70
C ASP A 173 -8.39 -8.46 3.65
N ALA A 174 -9.11 -9.50 3.17
CA ALA A 174 -9.63 -10.59 4.01
C ALA A 174 -8.68 -11.80 4.12
N ASN A 175 -7.87 -12.10 3.09
CA ASN A 175 -6.94 -13.23 3.11
C ASN A 175 -5.48 -12.82 3.43
N ALA A 176 -5.13 -11.53 3.28
CA ALA A 176 -3.89 -10.97 3.84
C ALA A 176 -3.93 -10.94 5.37
N ALA A 177 -5.11 -10.85 5.99
CA ALA A 177 -5.28 -11.02 7.43
C ALA A 177 -4.91 -12.45 7.88
N SER A 178 -5.28 -13.48 7.11
CA SER A 178 -5.01 -14.88 7.48
C SER A 178 -3.55 -15.30 7.21
N ALA A 179 -2.97 -14.87 6.08
CA ALA A 179 -1.55 -15.11 5.77
C ALA A 179 -0.59 -14.28 6.65
N ALA A 180 -0.98 -13.06 7.04
CA ALA A 180 -0.22 -12.26 8.01
C ALA A 180 -0.31 -12.83 9.43
N THR A 181 -1.38 -13.53 9.80
CA THR A 181 -1.47 -14.20 11.11
C THR A 181 -0.50 -15.39 11.18
N GLY A 182 -0.35 -16.15 10.09
CA GLY A 182 0.62 -17.24 10.00
C GLY A 182 2.09 -16.77 9.91
N ALA A 183 2.38 -15.70 9.15
CA ALA A 183 3.73 -15.17 9.02
C ALA A 183 4.16 -14.28 10.20
N ALA A 184 3.22 -13.60 10.87
CA ALA A 184 3.51 -12.85 12.09
C ALA A 184 3.92 -13.77 13.24
N ALA A 185 3.39 -14.99 13.34
CA ALA A 185 3.73 -15.94 14.40
C ALA A 185 5.20 -16.42 14.36
N ILE A 186 5.95 -16.18 13.28
CA ILE A 186 7.32 -16.69 13.07
C ILE A 186 8.36 -15.57 12.96
N ARG A 187 7.99 -14.30 13.17
CA ARG A 187 8.95 -13.18 13.19
C ARG A 187 9.60 -13.09 14.58
N PRO A 188 10.91 -12.87 14.70
CA PRO A 188 11.52 -12.57 15.99
C PRO A 188 10.84 -11.33 16.58
N ALA A 189 10.52 -11.37 17.88
CA ALA A 189 9.75 -10.35 18.58
C ALA A 189 10.31 -8.91 18.40
N SER A 190 11.61 -8.80 18.13
CA SER A 190 12.30 -7.54 17.85
C SER A 190 11.92 -6.85 16.54
N LEU A 191 11.30 -7.54 15.57
CA LEU A 191 10.86 -6.97 14.28
C LEU A 191 9.33 -6.85 14.13
N GLN A 192 8.57 -7.35 15.10
CA GLN A 192 7.11 -7.22 15.14
C GLN A 192 6.66 -5.86 15.66
N ASN A 193 7.52 -5.16 16.41
CA ASN A 193 7.14 -3.93 17.08
C ASN A 193 6.75 -2.80 16.13
N SER A 194 7.22 -2.73 14.88
CA SER A 194 6.98 -1.56 14.02
C SER A 194 5.61 -1.51 13.32
N SER A 195 4.82 -2.58 13.33
CA SER A 195 3.69 -2.75 12.39
C SER A 195 2.31 -2.88 13.03
N SER A 196 2.19 -3.17 14.32
CA SER A 196 0.86 -3.29 14.95
C SER A 196 0.44 -1.98 15.59
N LEU A 197 -0.24 -1.11 14.84
CA LEU A 197 -1.09 -0.03 15.37
C LEU A 197 -2.39 -0.59 15.99
N SER A 198 -2.29 -1.71 16.72
CA SER A 198 -3.45 -2.41 17.28
C SER A 198 -4.20 -1.49 18.25
N GLY A 199 -5.52 -1.37 18.08
CA GLY A 199 -6.36 -0.49 18.89
C GLY A 199 -6.27 1.01 18.57
N VAL A 200 -5.48 1.41 17.57
CA VAL A 200 -5.41 2.81 17.11
C VAL A 200 -6.52 3.07 16.07
N PRO A 201 -7.40 4.06 16.28
CA PRO A 201 -8.37 4.47 15.26
C PRO A 201 -7.67 4.86 13.96
N TYR A 202 -8.25 4.52 12.80
CA TYR A 202 -7.69 4.84 11.48
C TYR A 202 -6.33 4.19 11.18
N ALA A 203 -5.93 3.14 11.91
CA ALA A 203 -4.66 2.43 11.72
C ALA A 203 -4.32 2.14 10.25
N ASP A 204 -5.26 1.59 9.47
CA ASP A 204 -5.05 1.28 8.06
C ASP A 204 -4.74 2.52 7.22
N MET A 205 -5.35 3.66 7.56
CA MET A 205 -5.14 4.92 6.84
C MET A 205 -3.75 5.48 7.14
N PHE A 206 -3.29 5.38 8.40
CA PHE A 206 -1.91 5.72 8.78
C PHE A 206 -0.89 4.81 8.11
N ILE A 207 -1.17 3.50 8.01
CA ILE A 207 -0.31 2.53 7.33
C ILE A 207 -0.19 2.87 5.84
N ARG A 208 -1.33 3.09 5.15
CA ARG A 208 -1.33 3.44 3.73
C ARG A 208 -0.63 4.77 3.45
N ALA A 209 -0.92 5.81 4.23
CA ALA A 209 -0.28 7.11 4.06
C ALA A 209 1.22 7.06 4.37
N GLY A 210 1.61 6.34 5.42
CA GLY A 210 3.01 6.14 5.77
C GLY A 210 3.80 5.47 4.65
N ALA A 211 3.24 4.40 4.07
CA ALA A 211 3.82 3.73 2.90
C ALA A 211 3.87 4.65 1.66
N LYS A 212 2.81 5.44 1.40
CA LYS A 212 2.73 6.35 0.24
C LYS A 212 3.76 7.48 0.30
N TYR A 213 4.03 8.05 1.47
CA TYR A 213 4.87 9.24 1.62
C TYR A 213 6.24 8.98 2.27
N GLY A 214 6.52 7.75 2.69
CA GLY A 214 7.77 7.40 3.37
C GLY A 214 7.85 7.98 4.78
N VAL A 215 6.73 7.97 5.52
CA VAL A 215 6.65 8.44 6.91
C VAL A 215 6.20 7.28 7.80
N SER A 216 6.70 7.20 9.02
CA SER A 216 6.28 6.16 9.97
C SER A 216 4.77 6.24 10.27
N PRO A 217 4.00 5.15 10.11
CA PRO A 217 2.59 5.11 10.50
C PRO A 217 2.37 5.45 11.98
N LYS A 218 3.30 5.04 12.85
CA LYS A 218 3.25 5.37 14.28
C LYS A 218 3.46 6.85 14.55
N LEU A 219 4.34 7.50 13.79
CA LEU A 219 4.53 8.94 13.91
C LEU A 219 3.25 9.70 13.51
N LEU A 220 2.58 9.27 12.44
CA LEU A 220 1.30 9.84 12.02
C LEU A 220 0.21 9.64 13.08
N ALA A 221 0.09 8.43 13.61
CA ALA A 221 -0.85 8.12 14.69
C ALA A 221 -0.58 8.95 15.96
N ALA A 222 0.69 9.08 16.35
CA ALA A 222 1.09 9.89 17.51
C ALA A 222 0.75 11.36 17.33
N VAL A 223 1.01 11.93 16.14
CA VAL A 223 0.60 13.30 15.80
C VAL A 223 -0.93 13.42 15.89
N ALA A 224 -1.69 12.54 15.24
CA ALA A 224 -3.16 12.56 15.28
C ALA A 224 -3.72 12.49 16.72
N LYS A 225 -3.08 11.69 17.59
CA LYS A 225 -3.44 11.58 19.00
C LYS A 225 -3.28 12.91 19.73
N VAL A 226 -2.19 13.62 19.50
CA VAL A 226 -1.89 14.89 20.17
C VAL A 226 -2.72 16.04 19.58
N GLU A 227 -2.91 16.05 18.26
CA GLU A 227 -3.66 17.11 17.56
C GLU A 227 -5.14 17.12 17.93
N SER A 228 -5.81 15.96 17.86
CA SER A 228 -7.27 15.90 17.98
C SER A 228 -7.78 14.81 18.91
N GLY A 229 -6.89 13.99 19.48
CA GLY A 229 -7.31 12.78 20.20
C GLY A 229 -7.99 11.75 19.27
N TYR A 230 -7.67 11.78 17.98
CA TYR A 230 -8.36 11.05 16.91
C TYR A 230 -9.78 11.54 16.56
N ASN A 231 -10.13 12.78 16.88
CA ASN A 231 -11.43 13.34 16.49
C ASN A 231 -11.37 13.98 15.09
N PRO A 232 -12.02 13.40 14.06
CA PRO A 232 -11.98 13.94 12.70
C PRO A 232 -12.81 15.21 12.52
N LYS A 233 -13.62 15.59 13.52
CA LYS A 233 -14.46 16.79 13.51
C LYS A 233 -13.90 17.92 14.39
N ALA A 234 -12.70 17.76 14.94
CA ALA A 234 -12.09 18.76 15.82
C ALA A 234 -11.85 20.10 15.11
N VAL A 235 -12.09 21.21 15.81
CA VAL A 235 -11.74 22.56 15.37
C VAL A 235 -11.11 23.29 16.54
N SER A 236 -9.88 23.80 16.38
CA SER A 236 -9.24 24.61 17.42
C SER A 236 -9.74 26.06 17.39
N PRO A 237 -9.54 26.83 18.48
CA PRO A 237 -9.85 28.27 18.49
C PRO A 237 -9.11 29.06 17.42
N ALA A 238 -7.92 28.61 17.00
CA ALA A 238 -7.14 29.22 15.93
C ALA A 238 -7.63 28.82 14.53
N GLY A 239 -8.57 27.88 14.42
CA GLY A 239 -9.17 27.43 13.16
C GLY A 239 -8.49 26.23 12.52
N ALA A 240 -7.63 25.50 13.23
CA ALA A 240 -7.07 24.23 12.76
C ALA A 240 -8.16 23.16 12.72
N GLN A 241 -8.17 22.31 11.68
CA GLN A 241 -9.32 21.46 11.37
C GLN A 241 -9.00 19.97 11.28
N GLY A 242 -9.94 19.17 11.79
CA GLY A 242 -10.05 17.74 11.64
C GLY A 242 -8.98 16.94 12.35
N LEU A 243 -8.82 15.69 11.91
CA LEU A 243 -8.03 14.67 12.59
C LEU A 243 -6.57 15.11 12.84
N MET A 244 -5.99 15.81 11.87
CA MET A 244 -4.58 16.20 11.86
C MET A 244 -4.37 17.70 12.15
N GLN A 245 -5.45 18.41 12.53
CA GLN A 245 -5.45 19.85 12.83
C GLN A 245 -4.63 20.69 11.84
N LEU A 246 -4.90 20.51 10.55
CA LEU A 246 -4.28 21.34 9.53
C LEU A 246 -4.96 22.71 9.52
N MET A 247 -4.17 23.78 9.54
CA MET A 247 -4.67 25.13 9.27
C MET A 247 -5.24 25.21 7.84
N PRO A 248 -6.33 25.96 7.57
CA PRO A 248 -6.99 25.97 6.26
C PRO A 248 -6.06 26.36 5.09
N GLY A 249 -5.16 27.32 5.30
CA GLY A 249 -4.15 27.70 4.31
C GLY A 249 -3.17 26.56 4.01
N THR A 250 -2.67 25.91 5.07
CA THR A 250 -1.76 24.74 4.98
C THR A 250 -2.44 23.57 4.28
N ALA A 251 -3.68 23.25 4.65
CA ALA A 251 -4.49 22.21 4.02
C ALA A 251 -4.60 22.44 2.50
N ARG A 252 -4.94 23.67 2.09
CA ARG A 252 -5.03 24.04 0.68
C ARG A 252 -3.70 23.85 -0.06
N GLY A 253 -2.60 24.31 0.52
CA GLY A 253 -1.26 24.13 -0.06
C GLY A 253 -0.83 22.66 -0.20
N LEU A 254 -1.36 21.78 0.66
CA LEU A 254 -1.11 20.34 0.61
C LEU A 254 -2.05 19.58 -0.34
N GLY A 255 -3.07 20.25 -0.88
CA GLY A 255 -4.09 19.64 -1.75
C GLY A 255 -5.26 19.00 -0.99
N VAL A 256 -5.39 19.28 0.31
CA VAL A 256 -6.50 18.83 1.16
C VAL A 256 -7.70 19.74 0.88
N LYS A 257 -8.77 19.18 0.29
CA LYS A 257 -10.00 19.92 -0.02
C LYS A 257 -10.96 19.94 1.17
N ASN A 258 -10.95 18.87 1.96
CA ASN A 258 -11.75 18.74 3.17
C ASN A 258 -10.89 18.20 4.33
N SER A 259 -10.51 19.05 5.28
CA SER A 259 -9.73 18.63 6.46
C SER A 259 -10.52 17.76 7.45
N PHE A 260 -11.86 17.73 7.36
CA PHE A 260 -12.71 16.86 8.17
C PHE A 260 -12.82 15.44 7.60
N ASP A 261 -12.36 15.23 6.36
CA ASP A 261 -12.20 13.90 5.79
C ASP A 261 -10.89 13.27 6.32
N PRO A 262 -10.95 12.14 7.07
CA PRO A 262 -9.75 11.57 7.68
C PRO A 262 -8.68 11.17 6.65
N GLU A 263 -9.06 10.69 5.47
CA GLU A 263 -8.08 10.27 4.46
C GLU A 263 -7.32 11.45 3.88
N GLN A 264 -8.03 12.53 3.53
CA GLN A 264 -7.40 13.75 3.06
C GLN A 264 -6.53 14.40 4.15
N ALA A 265 -7.03 14.47 5.39
CA ALA A 265 -6.26 15.03 6.50
C ALA A 265 -4.96 14.26 6.75
N ILE A 266 -5.03 12.93 6.83
CA ILE A 266 -3.85 12.05 7.05
C ILE A 266 -2.87 12.17 5.89
N ASN A 267 -3.34 12.13 4.64
CA ASN A 267 -2.47 12.26 3.47
C ASN A 267 -1.79 13.63 3.41
N GLY A 268 -2.50 14.71 3.74
CA GLY A 268 -1.94 16.06 3.83
C GLY A 268 -0.87 16.15 4.91
N ALA A 269 -1.17 15.67 6.11
CA ALA A 269 -0.24 15.67 7.24
C ALA A 269 1.00 14.81 6.96
N ALA A 270 0.85 13.65 6.31
CA ALA A 270 1.97 12.82 5.91
C ALA A 270 2.89 13.51 4.89
N LYS A 271 2.32 14.25 3.93
CA LYS A 271 3.11 15.08 3.00
C LYS A 271 3.85 16.20 3.72
N LEU A 272 3.20 16.87 4.67
CA LEU A 272 3.83 17.91 5.49
C LEU A 272 4.98 17.36 6.33
N LEU A 273 4.75 16.27 7.06
CA LEU A 273 5.79 15.62 7.87
C LEU A 273 6.95 15.10 7.03
N ARG A 274 6.69 14.52 5.85
CA ARG A 274 7.75 14.13 4.91
C ARG A 274 8.63 15.32 4.55
N ASN A 275 8.03 16.45 4.20
CA ASN A 275 8.77 17.66 3.83
C ASN A 275 9.62 18.16 5.01
N ASN A 276 9.02 18.24 6.20
CA ASN A 276 9.72 18.66 7.41
C ASN A 276 10.87 17.70 7.76
N LEU A 277 10.67 16.38 7.68
CA LEU A 277 11.71 15.38 7.93
C LEU A 277 12.86 15.49 6.93
N LYS A 278 12.56 15.74 5.65
CA LYS A 278 13.57 15.96 4.60
C LYS A 278 14.38 17.23 4.87
N GLU A 279 13.70 18.29 5.31
CA GLU A 279 14.30 19.61 5.52
C GLU A 279 15.16 19.65 6.79
N PHE A 280 14.62 19.20 7.92
CA PHE A 280 15.27 19.33 9.23
C PHE A 280 16.09 18.11 9.64
N LYS A 281 15.91 16.95 8.98
CA LYS A 281 16.64 15.68 9.23
C LYS A 281 16.57 15.20 10.69
N SER A 282 15.67 15.75 11.49
CA SER A 282 15.40 15.40 12.87
C SER A 282 13.90 15.31 13.08
N VAL A 283 13.46 14.26 13.76
CA VAL A 283 12.04 14.06 14.09
C VAL A 283 11.53 15.19 15.00
N GLU A 284 12.33 15.62 15.98
CA GLU A 284 11.97 16.68 16.92
C GLU A 284 11.75 18.02 16.21
N LEU A 285 12.67 18.39 15.32
CA LEU A 285 12.56 19.62 14.54
C LEU A 285 11.44 19.52 13.51
N ALA A 286 11.18 18.34 12.95
CA ALA A 286 10.07 18.13 12.04
C ALA A 286 8.70 18.28 12.74
N LEU A 287 8.59 17.80 13.98
CA LEU A 287 7.42 17.99 14.84
C LEU A 287 7.28 19.45 15.29
N ALA A 288 8.36 20.12 15.65
CA ALA A 288 8.36 21.55 15.94
C ALA A 288 7.88 22.36 14.72
N ALA A 289 8.34 22.02 13.52
CA ALA A 289 7.90 22.64 12.27
C ALA A 289 6.44 22.33 11.93
N TYR A 290 5.91 21.18 12.36
CA TYR A 290 4.50 20.84 12.18
C TYR A 290 3.60 21.77 13.01
N ASN A 291 3.96 22.03 14.27
CA ASN A 291 3.20 22.89 15.17
C ASN A 291 3.45 24.40 14.96
N ALA A 292 4.71 24.82 14.81
CA ALA A 292 5.11 26.24 14.77
C ALA A 292 5.44 26.78 13.37
N GLY A 293 5.42 25.91 12.35
CA GLY A 293 5.88 26.22 11.00
C GLY A 293 7.41 26.15 10.84
N GLY A 294 7.87 25.71 9.66
CA GLY A 294 9.30 25.55 9.37
C GLY A 294 10.09 26.87 9.41
N GLY A 295 9.48 27.99 9.03
CA GLY A 295 10.12 29.32 9.12
C GLY A 295 10.53 29.70 10.55
N SER A 296 9.72 29.31 11.55
CA SER A 296 10.06 29.52 12.96
C SER A 296 11.24 28.66 13.39
N VAL A 297 11.27 27.39 12.97
CA VAL A 297 12.37 26.47 13.28
C VAL A 297 13.70 26.98 12.70
N HIS A 298 13.68 27.47 11.46
CA HIS A 298 14.86 28.10 10.85
C HIS A 298 15.31 29.36 11.59
N LYS A 299 14.36 30.25 11.92
CA LYS A 299 14.64 31.52 12.60
C LYS A 299 15.36 31.30 13.94
N TYR A 300 14.97 30.28 14.69
CA TYR A 300 15.55 30.00 16.01
C TYR A 300 16.65 28.93 15.98
N GLY A 301 16.94 28.31 14.83
CA GLY A 301 17.96 27.26 14.71
C GLY A 301 17.66 26.00 15.53
N GLY A 302 16.39 25.75 15.85
CA GLY A 302 15.99 24.70 16.79
C GLY A 302 14.49 24.74 17.10
N ILE A 303 14.07 24.06 18.16
CA ILE A 303 12.69 24.14 18.64
C ILE A 303 12.42 25.58 19.11
N PRO A 304 11.49 26.33 18.49
CA PRO A 304 11.22 27.72 18.85
C PRO A 304 10.87 27.88 20.34
N PRO A 305 11.17 29.03 20.98
CA PRO A 305 10.86 29.29 22.39
C PRO A 305 9.36 29.59 22.62
N PHE A 306 8.48 28.92 21.88
CA PHE A 306 7.03 28.99 22.07
C PHE A 306 6.61 27.95 23.09
N ALA A 307 5.96 28.38 24.17
CA ALA A 307 5.56 27.50 25.26
C ALA A 307 4.68 26.32 24.79
N GLU A 308 3.89 26.53 23.74
CA GLU A 308 3.10 25.47 23.10
C GLU A 308 4.00 24.44 22.43
N THR A 309 4.91 24.86 21.55
CA THR A 309 5.78 23.98 20.76
C THR A 309 6.75 23.19 21.65
N GLN A 310 7.30 23.83 22.67
CA GLN A 310 8.17 23.20 23.68
C GLN A 310 7.44 22.08 24.45
N LYS A 311 6.12 22.19 24.62
CA LYS A 311 5.27 21.14 25.22
C LYS A 311 4.78 20.13 24.18
N TYR A 312 4.59 20.56 22.94
CA TYR A 312 4.04 19.74 21.84
C TYR A 312 4.99 18.60 21.46
N VAL A 313 6.25 18.90 21.18
CA VAL A 313 7.25 17.90 20.75
C VAL A 313 7.35 16.71 21.72
N PRO A 314 7.57 16.91 23.04
CA PRO A 314 7.64 15.79 23.98
C PRO A 314 6.30 15.07 24.16
N LYS A 315 5.16 15.75 24.00
CA LYS A 315 3.84 15.08 24.01
C LYS A 315 3.71 14.09 22.86
N VAL A 316 4.11 14.49 21.65
CA VAL A 316 4.06 13.60 20.47
C VAL A 316 5.07 12.46 20.63
N GLN A 317 6.29 12.72 21.11
CA GLN A 317 7.27 11.66 21.38
C GLN A 317 6.75 10.66 22.43
N LYS A 318 6.09 11.13 23.49
CA LYS A 318 5.45 10.26 24.48
C LYS A 318 4.33 9.42 23.86
N ALA A 319 3.49 10.03 23.03
CA ALA A 319 2.44 9.31 22.30
C ALA A 319 3.02 8.27 21.33
N LEU A 320 4.14 8.59 20.68
CA LEU A 320 4.87 7.69 19.79
C LEU A 320 5.45 6.49 20.55
N ALA A 321 6.12 6.73 21.68
CA ALA A 321 6.69 5.67 22.51
C ALA A 321 5.60 4.73 23.08
N ALA A 322 4.40 5.26 23.36
CA ALA A 322 3.26 4.45 23.80
C ALA A 322 2.72 3.50 22.72
N LEU A 323 3.10 3.69 21.45
CA LEU A 323 2.74 2.81 20.33
C LEU A 323 3.77 1.69 20.08
N GLY A 324 4.79 1.55 20.94
CA GLY A 324 5.91 0.60 20.82
C GLY A 324 6.92 0.97 19.73
#